data_AF-M5W0K4-F1
#
_entry.id   AF-M5W0K4-F1
#
_cell.length_a   1.000
_cell.length_b   1.000
_cell.length_c   1.000
_cell.angle_alpha   90.00
_cell.angle_beta   90.00
_cell.angle_gamma   90.00
#
_symmetry.space_group_name_H-M   'P 1'
#
loop_
_entity.id
_entity.type
_entity.pdbx_description
1 polymer ?
#
loop_
_entity_poly.entity_id
_entity_poly.type
_entity_poly.pdbx_seq_one_letter_code
_entity_poly.pdbx_strand_id
1 'polypeptide(L)'
;MNYNEEINCDDDINCEAEINCDEDINCDEESTDVGTEEDAYSRPVDQISTNKQTDQSYSSPRNRRQHGGLSVALDEIPASFVEMIKASNEQTRVLCESLQPKGNEAGELYREVKPMGLSVTDRVKALRLLVANPFYAELFLTLDNEEKLEFVKQLIDESSKK
;
A
#
# COMPACT_ATOMS: atom_id res chain seq x y z
N MET A 1 -30.58 37.45 15.01
CA MET A 1 -31.27 36.45 14.16
C MET A 1 -30.39 35.21 14.14
N ASN A 2 -30.99 34.06 14.43
CA ASN A 2 -30.33 32.79 14.69
C ASN A 2 -30.41 31.96 13.39
N TYR A 3 -29.29 31.49 12.86
CA TYR A 3 -29.27 30.54 11.75
C TYR A 3 -28.39 29.35 12.16
N ASN A 4 -29.02 28.34 12.73
CA ASN A 4 -28.52 26.98 12.73
C ASN A 4 -28.94 26.37 11.39
N GLU A 5 -27.99 25.93 10.59
CA GLU A 5 -28.26 25.10 9.41
C GLU A 5 -27.43 23.83 9.57
N GLU A 6 -28.14 22.73 9.88
CA GLU A 6 -27.60 21.39 10.04
C GLU A 6 -27.18 20.87 8.65
N ILE A 7 -25.90 20.56 8.48
CA ILE A 7 -25.38 19.94 7.25
C ILE A 7 -25.51 18.43 7.43
N ASN A 8 -26.47 17.84 6.71
CA ASN A 8 -26.60 16.39 6.54
C ASN A 8 -25.48 15.89 5.62
N CYS A 9 -24.64 14.97 6.11
CA CYS A 9 -23.58 14.34 5.34
C CYS A 9 -23.98 12.90 5.01
N ASP A 10 -24.90 12.73 4.06
CA ASP A 10 -25.17 11.45 3.41
C ASP A 10 -24.70 11.55 1.96
N ASP A 11 -23.42 11.25 1.72
CA ASP A 11 -22.92 10.94 0.39
C ASP A 11 -21.99 9.73 0.50
N ASP A 12 -22.52 8.58 0.08
CA ASP A 12 -21.83 7.30 -0.01
C ASP A 12 -20.64 7.40 -0.98
N ILE A 13 -19.41 7.33 -0.46
CA ILE A 13 -18.20 7.33 -1.29
C ILE A 13 -17.94 5.91 -1.78
N ASN A 14 -18.22 5.67 -3.06
CA ASN A 14 -17.85 4.47 -3.79
C ASN A 14 -16.33 4.45 -4.07
N CYS A 15 -15.59 3.64 -3.32
CA CYS A 15 -14.14 3.47 -3.48
C CYS A 15 -13.83 2.17 -4.24
N GLU A 16 -13.89 2.20 -5.57
CA GLU A 16 -13.34 1.13 -6.41
C GLU A 16 -12.19 1.68 -7.25
N ALA A 17 -10.96 1.43 -6.80
CA ALA A 17 -9.75 1.62 -7.59
C ALA A 17 -8.94 0.32 -7.55
N GLU A 18 -8.96 -0.42 -8.66
CA GLU A 18 -8.10 -1.58 -8.90
C GLU A 18 -6.65 -1.11 -9.05
N ILE A 19 -5.75 -1.64 -8.22
CA ILE A 19 -4.31 -1.41 -8.33
C ILE A 19 -3.70 -2.63 -9.02
N ASN A 20 -3.20 -2.44 -10.24
CA ASN A 20 -2.44 -3.46 -10.98
C ASN A 20 -0.95 -3.34 -10.59
N CYS A 21 -0.38 -4.39 -10.01
CA CYS A 21 1.03 -4.45 -9.62
C CYS A 21 1.74 -5.53 -10.44
N ASP A 22 2.35 -5.15 -11.56
CA ASP A 22 3.30 -6.01 -12.28
C ASP A 22 4.65 -5.29 -12.35
N GLU A 23 5.60 -5.66 -11.49
CA GLU A 23 7.01 -5.39 -11.76
C GLU A 23 7.89 -6.48 -11.10
N ASP A 24 8.52 -7.28 -11.96
CA ASP A 24 9.37 -8.43 -11.63
C ASP A 24 10.69 -7.97 -10.97
N ILE A 25 10.97 -8.47 -9.76
CA ILE A 25 12.24 -8.24 -9.06
C ILE A 25 13.24 -9.34 -9.47
N ASN A 26 14.23 -8.96 -10.30
CA ASN A 26 15.38 -9.79 -10.63
C ASN A 26 16.45 -9.65 -9.52
N CYS A 27 16.65 -10.71 -8.73
CA CYS A 27 17.71 -10.81 -7.74
C CYS A 27 18.91 -11.57 -8.34
N ASP A 28 19.99 -10.87 -8.67
CA ASP A 28 21.28 -11.49 -8.96
C ASP A 28 22.22 -11.24 -7.77
N GLU A 29 22.54 -12.31 -7.05
CA GLU A 29 23.37 -12.33 -5.85
C GLU A 29 24.83 -12.65 -6.25
N GLU A 30 25.69 -11.62 -6.26
CA GLU A 30 27.14 -11.80 -6.40
C GLU A 30 27.74 -12.07 -5.01
N SER A 31 27.88 -13.35 -4.65
CA SER A 31 28.57 -13.78 -3.44
C SER A 31 30.04 -14.10 -3.74
N THR A 32 30.93 -13.38 -3.07
CA THR A 32 32.39 -13.44 -3.19
C THR A 32 33.01 -14.77 -2.74
N ASP A 33 33.88 -15.29 -3.61
CA ASP A 33 35.11 -16.07 -3.42
C ASP A 33 35.64 -16.21 -1.97
N VAL A 34 35.63 -17.45 -1.44
CA VAL A 34 36.71 -18.05 -0.65
C VAL A 34 36.71 -19.56 -0.92
N GLY A 35 37.79 -20.04 -1.53
CA GLY A 35 38.01 -21.43 -1.91
C GLY A 35 38.14 -22.41 -0.75
N THR A 36 37.81 -23.68 -1.04
CA THR A 36 38.45 -24.83 -0.40
C THR A 36 38.50 -25.98 -1.41
N GLU A 37 39.72 -26.44 -1.65
CA GLU A 37 40.14 -27.49 -2.56
C GLU A 37 39.90 -28.90 -1.98
N GLU A 38 39.64 -29.85 -2.90
CA GLU A 38 39.90 -31.31 -2.90
C GLU A 38 39.84 -32.12 -1.57
N ASP A 39 39.18 -33.28 -1.49
CA ASP A 39 39.63 -34.49 -2.17
C ASP A 39 38.58 -35.63 -2.05
N ALA A 40 38.69 -36.56 -2.97
CA ALA A 40 37.81 -37.66 -3.34
C ALA A 40 37.44 -38.66 -2.23
N TYR A 41 36.19 -39.15 -2.23
CA TYR A 41 35.88 -40.58 -2.07
C TYR A 41 34.60 -40.99 -2.82
N SER A 42 34.72 -42.06 -3.60
CA SER A 42 33.73 -42.65 -4.50
C SER A 42 32.65 -43.50 -3.81
N ARG A 43 31.43 -43.47 -4.40
CA ARG A 43 30.35 -44.50 -4.57
C ARG A 43 30.59 -45.94 -4.02
N PRO A 44 29.54 -46.74 -3.68
CA PRO A 44 28.54 -47.18 -4.67
C PRO A 44 27.07 -47.34 -4.20
N VAL A 45 26.22 -47.45 -5.22
CA VAL A 45 24.79 -47.79 -5.25
C VAL A 45 24.63 -49.30 -5.20
N ASP A 46 23.56 -49.81 -4.55
CA ASP A 46 22.78 -51.00 -4.95
C ASP A 46 21.61 -51.18 -3.94
N GLN A 47 20.47 -51.81 -4.19
CA GLN A 47 19.59 -52.00 -5.34
C GLN A 47 18.48 -52.96 -4.82
N ILE A 48 17.22 -52.69 -5.16
CA ILE A 48 16.09 -53.65 -5.35
C ILE A 48 15.46 -54.32 -4.10
N SER A 49 14.13 -54.17 -3.95
CA SER A 49 13.18 -55.32 -4.04
C SER A 49 11.69 -54.91 -3.97
N THR A 50 11.01 -55.12 -5.10
CA THR A 50 9.67 -55.73 -5.36
C THR A 50 8.58 -55.64 -4.25
N ASN A 51 7.28 -55.44 -4.53
CA ASN A 51 6.46 -56.17 -5.49
C ASN A 51 4.98 -55.67 -5.51
N LYS A 52 4.33 -55.89 -6.67
CA LYS A 52 2.88 -56.03 -6.97
C LYS A 52 1.96 -54.81 -7.03
N GLN A 53 1.71 -54.44 -8.29
CA GLN A 53 0.44 -53.94 -8.81
C GLN A 53 -0.76 -54.78 -8.32
N THR A 54 -1.88 -54.11 -8.06
CA THR A 54 -3.21 -54.67 -8.32
C THR A 54 -4.11 -53.52 -8.77
N ASP A 55 -4.41 -53.53 -10.07
CA ASP A 55 -5.52 -52.80 -10.67
C ASP A 55 -6.82 -53.15 -9.95
N GLN A 56 -7.59 -52.17 -9.49
CA GLN A 56 -9.05 -52.20 -9.58
C GLN A 56 -9.59 -50.78 -9.76
N SER A 57 -9.98 -50.48 -11.00
CA SER A 57 -10.84 -49.36 -11.35
C SER A 57 -12.23 -49.59 -10.77
N TYR A 58 -12.71 -48.67 -9.94
CA TYR A 58 -14.15 -48.44 -9.79
C TYR A 58 -14.42 -46.94 -9.94
N SER A 59 -14.90 -46.58 -11.12
CA SER A 59 -15.65 -45.37 -11.33
C SER A 59 -16.84 -45.34 -10.37
N SER A 60 -16.99 -44.27 -9.61
CA SER A 60 -18.22 -43.96 -8.88
C SER A 60 -18.36 -42.45 -8.70
N PRO A 61 -19.61 -41.95 -8.59
CA PRO A 61 -20.14 -41.03 -9.60
C PRO A 61 -19.79 -39.58 -9.34
N ARG A 62 -19.73 -38.83 -10.45
CA ARG A 62 -19.66 -37.38 -10.53
C ARG A 62 -20.80 -36.76 -9.71
N ASN A 63 -20.53 -36.43 -8.45
CA ASN A 63 -21.48 -35.70 -7.63
C ASN A 63 -21.59 -34.27 -8.17
N ARG A 64 -22.79 -34.01 -8.67
CA ARG A 64 -23.30 -32.76 -9.21
C ARG A 64 -22.97 -31.63 -8.24
N ARG A 65 -22.36 -30.57 -8.76
CA ARG A 65 -22.21 -29.28 -8.07
C ARG A 65 -23.58 -28.87 -7.52
N GLN A 66 -23.76 -28.90 -6.20
CA GLN A 66 -24.82 -28.13 -5.57
C GLN A 66 -24.31 -26.69 -5.46
N HIS A 67 -24.68 -25.88 -6.45
CA HIS A 67 -24.69 -24.43 -6.33
C HIS A 67 -25.84 -24.09 -5.37
N GLY A 68 -25.55 -24.09 -4.07
CA GLY A 68 -26.52 -23.78 -3.03
C GLY A 68 -25.79 -23.53 -1.74
N GLY A 69 -25.19 -22.35 -1.60
CA GLY A 69 -24.41 -22.08 -0.40
C GLY A 69 -23.66 -20.75 -0.34
N LEU A 70 -24.06 -19.73 -1.08
CA LEU A 70 -23.53 -18.39 -0.78
C LEU A 70 -24.08 -17.86 0.56
N SER A 71 -25.26 -18.30 0.99
CA SER A 71 -25.85 -17.89 2.28
C SER A 71 -25.45 -18.77 3.47
N VAL A 72 -24.94 -19.99 3.25
CA VAL A 72 -24.56 -20.93 4.33
C VAL A 72 -23.07 -20.79 4.70
N ALA A 73 -22.23 -20.33 3.78
CA ALA A 73 -20.80 -20.18 4.01
C ALA A 73 -20.39 -18.98 4.90
N LEU A 74 -21.34 -18.11 5.26
CA LEU A 74 -21.08 -16.97 6.15
C LEU A 74 -21.44 -17.26 7.62
N ASP A 75 -22.29 -18.26 7.88
CA ASP A 75 -22.64 -18.69 9.25
C ASP A 75 -21.51 -19.48 9.94
N GLU A 76 -20.45 -19.81 9.19
CA GLU A 76 -19.31 -20.61 9.63
C GLU A 76 -17.99 -19.82 9.69
N ILE A 77 -18.06 -18.48 9.73
CA ILE A 77 -16.89 -17.67 10.02
C ILE A 77 -16.62 -17.76 11.53
N PRO A 78 -15.49 -18.34 11.97
CA PRO A 78 -15.18 -18.40 13.40
C PRO A 78 -15.11 -17.00 14.00
N ALA A 79 -15.64 -16.83 15.21
CA ALA A 79 -15.61 -15.54 15.91
C ALA A 79 -14.20 -14.93 16.01
N SER A 80 -13.17 -15.78 16.08
CA SER A 80 -11.76 -15.37 16.06
C SER A 80 -11.37 -14.63 14.78
N PHE A 81 -11.93 -14.99 13.62
CA PHE A 81 -11.64 -14.31 12.36
C PHE A 81 -12.33 -12.94 12.30
N VAL A 82 -13.56 -12.85 12.83
CA VAL A 82 -14.26 -11.56 12.98
C VAL A 82 -13.50 -10.62 13.92
N GLU A 83 -12.99 -11.13 15.05
CA GLU A 83 -12.16 -10.35 15.96
C GLU A 83 -10.84 -9.90 15.30
N MET A 84 -10.22 -10.77 14.51
CA MET A 84 -8.99 -10.44 13.78
C MET A 84 -9.23 -9.31 12.76
N ILE A 85 -10.33 -9.35 12.00
CA ILE A 85 -10.68 -8.26 11.07
C ILE A 85 -10.96 -6.97 11.83
N LYS A 86 -11.68 -7.03 12.96
CA LYS A 86 -11.93 -5.83 13.78
C LYS A 86 -10.63 -5.23 14.31
N ALA A 87 -9.73 -6.06 14.84
CA ALA A 87 -8.44 -5.62 15.33
C ALA A 87 -7.57 -5.04 14.21
N SER A 88 -7.55 -5.67 13.04
CA SER A 88 -6.85 -5.18 11.85
C SER A 88 -7.40 -3.83 11.38
N ASN A 89 -8.72 -3.71 11.26
CA ASN A 89 -9.37 -2.46 10.86
C ASN A 89 -9.12 -1.34 11.86
N GLU A 90 -9.10 -1.64 13.16
CA GLU A 90 -8.78 -0.66 14.19
C GLU A 90 -7.31 -0.21 14.09
N GLN A 91 -6.37 -1.11 13.81
CA GLN A 91 -4.98 -0.74 13.56
C GLN A 91 -4.85 0.16 12.32
N THR A 92 -5.54 -0.18 11.22
CA THR A 92 -5.60 0.66 10.02
C THR A 92 -6.21 2.03 10.34
N ARG A 93 -7.30 2.09 11.12
CA ARG A 93 -7.94 3.34 11.53
C ARG A 93 -6.99 4.23 12.32
N VAL A 94 -6.31 3.66 13.32
CA VAL A 94 -5.33 4.40 14.14
C VAL A 94 -4.18 4.93 13.28
N LEU A 95 -3.69 4.14 12.32
CA LEU A 95 -2.67 4.60 11.37
C LEU A 95 -3.20 5.76 10.51
N CYS A 96 -4.39 5.64 9.93
CA CYS A 96 -5.00 6.71 9.13
C CYS A 96 -5.25 7.98 9.95
N GLU A 97 -5.75 7.88 11.18
CA GLU A 97 -5.96 9.01 12.09
C GLU A 97 -4.64 9.67 12.52
N SER A 98 -3.56 8.89 12.64
CA SER A 98 -2.23 9.45 12.94
C SER A 98 -1.63 10.25 11.79
N LEU A 99 -2.04 9.94 10.55
CA LEU A 99 -1.63 10.60 9.31
C LEU A 99 -2.56 11.76 8.93
N GLN A 100 -3.67 11.96 9.66
CA GLN A 100 -4.51 13.13 9.44
C GLN A 100 -3.75 14.40 9.87
N PRO A 101 -3.73 15.45 9.02
CA PRO A 101 -3.01 16.67 9.34
C PRO A 101 -3.58 17.33 10.60
N LYS A 102 -2.75 17.36 11.65
CA LYS A 102 -3.09 17.88 12.98
C LYS A 102 -2.89 19.40 13.03
N GLY A 103 -3.77 20.18 12.42
CA GLY A 103 -3.88 21.62 12.71
C GLY A 103 -3.72 22.55 11.51
N ASN A 104 -3.37 23.82 11.79
CA ASN A 104 -3.36 24.93 10.81
C ASN A 104 -2.24 24.83 9.77
N GLU A 105 -1.88 23.64 9.30
CA GLU A 105 -0.76 23.39 8.41
C GLU A 105 -0.82 24.27 7.15
N ALA A 106 -2.01 24.47 6.57
CA ALA A 106 -2.21 25.43 5.49
C ALA A 106 -1.80 26.88 5.84
N GLY A 107 -2.07 27.30 7.08
CA GLY A 107 -1.65 28.59 7.61
C GLY A 107 -0.14 28.67 7.88
N GLU A 108 0.51 27.57 8.24
CA GLU A 108 1.96 27.45 8.38
C GLU A 108 2.65 27.52 7.02
N LEU A 109 2.22 26.70 6.07
CA LEU A 109 2.69 26.72 4.68
C LEU A 109 2.55 28.13 4.08
N TYR A 110 1.44 28.83 4.33
CA TYR A 110 1.28 30.20 3.87
C TYR A 110 2.30 31.17 4.48
N ARG A 111 2.60 31.05 5.78
CA ARG A 111 3.60 31.90 6.45
C ARG A 111 5.00 31.70 5.88
N GLU A 112 5.34 30.47 5.54
CA GLU A 112 6.63 30.10 4.94
C GLU A 112 6.73 30.50 3.47
N VAL A 113 5.69 30.25 2.65
CA VAL A 113 5.70 30.55 1.21
C VAL A 113 5.63 32.06 0.91
N LYS A 114 4.97 32.84 1.77
CA LYS A 114 4.80 34.29 1.57
C LYS A 114 6.12 35.10 1.41
N PRO A 115 7.15 34.93 2.25
CA PRO A 115 8.40 35.68 2.14
C PRO A 115 9.32 35.28 0.97
N MET A 116 8.99 34.24 0.19
CA MET A 116 9.87 33.68 -0.85
C MET A 116 10.06 34.53 -2.11
N GLY A 117 9.42 35.71 -2.20
CA GLY A 117 9.54 36.59 -3.37
C GLY A 117 8.87 36.07 -4.66
N LEU A 118 8.10 34.99 -4.58
CA LEU A 118 7.33 34.41 -5.69
C LEU A 118 6.14 35.31 -6.09
N SER A 119 5.68 35.18 -7.34
CA SER A 119 4.46 35.86 -7.79
C SER A 119 3.22 35.37 -7.02
N VAL A 120 2.15 36.17 -6.97
CA VAL A 120 0.90 35.75 -6.29
C VAL A 120 0.38 34.44 -6.87
N THR A 121 0.42 34.29 -8.19
CA THR A 121 -0.01 33.08 -8.90
C THR A 121 0.82 31.87 -8.51
N ASP A 122 2.14 32.02 -8.45
CA ASP A 122 3.05 30.93 -8.10
C ASP A 122 2.90 30.52 -6.64
N ARG A 123 2.70 31.49 -5.73
CA ARG A 123 2.38 31.18 -4.33
C ARG A 123 1.08 30.38 -4.21
N VAL A 124 0.04 30.75 -4.95
CA VAL A 124 -1.24 30.01 -4.94
C VAL A 124 -1.06 28.60 -5.51
N LYS A 125 -0.30 28.44 -6.61
CA LYS A 125 0.03 27.12 -7.16
C LYS A 125 0.82 26.27 -6.16
N ALA A 126 1.88 26.82 -5.58
CA ALA A 126 2.70 26.15 -4.57
C ALA A 126 1.85 25.65 -3.40
N LEU A 127 1.00 26.52 -2.84
CA LEU A 127 0.13 26.17 -1.71
C LEU A 127 -0.85 25.07 -2.08
N ARG A 128 -1.43 25.08 -3.29
CA ARG A 128 -2.30 23.98 -3.75
C ARG A 128 -1.53 22.67 -3.85
N LEU A 129 -0.32 22.68 -4.38
CA LEU A 129 0.52 21.48 -4.54
C LEU A 129 0.98 20.92 -3.19
N LEU A 130 1.37 21.79 -2.26
CA LEU A 130 1.77 21.43 -0.89
C LEU A 130 0.59 20.88 -0.09
N VAL A 131 -0.57 21.54 -0.13
CA VAL A 131 -1.77 21.08 0.58
C VAL A 131 -2.35 19.79 -0.02
N ALA A 132 -2.20 19.58 -1.33
CA ALA A 132 -2.66 18.36 -1.99
C ALA A 132 -1.81 17.12 -1.66
N ASN A 133 -0.58 17.30 -1.17
CA ASN A 133 0.31 16.20 -0.81
C ASN A 133 0.92 16.43 0.59
N PRO A 134 0.42 15.75 1.63
CA PRO A 134 0.93 15.89 3.00
C PRO A 134 2.43 15.65 3.12
N PHE A 135 2.99 14.72 2.34
CA PHE A 135 4.42 14.45 2.35
C PHE A 135 5.24 15.65 1.85
N TYR A 136 4.75 16.38 0.85
CA TYR A 136 5.40 17.62 0.41
C TYR A 136 5.29 18.73 1.45
N ALA A 137 4.17 18.82 2.17
CA ALA A 137 4.02 19.78 3.26
C ALA A 137 5.02 19.50 4.39
N GLU A 138 5.10 18.26 4.87
CA GLU A 138 6.04 17.85 5.91
C GLU A 138 7.49 18.10 5.49
N LEU A 139 7.90 17.61 4.31
CA LEU A 139 9.25 17.81 3.80
C LEU A 139 9.58 19.30 3.72
N PHE A 140 8.70 20.10 3.10
CA PHE A 140 8.90 21.53 2.93
C PHE A 140 9.12 22.27 4.26
N LEU A 141 8.42 21.89 5.34
CA LEU A 141 8.59 22.52 6.64
C LEU A 141 9.95 22.20 7.30
N THR A 142 10.61 21.10 6.90
CA THR A 142 11.95 20.72 7.39
C THR A 142 13.10 21.42 6.67
N LEU A 143 12.86 21.94 5.47
CA LEU A 143 13.87 22.59 4.63
C LEU A 143 14.26 23.98 5.12
N ASP A 144 15.47 24.42 4.79
CA ASP A 144 15.89 25.81 5.01
C ASP A 144 15.26 26.77 3.98
N ASN A 145 15.45 28.08 4.16
CA ASN A 145 14.80 29.08 3.32
C ASN A 145 15.26 29.06 1.85
N GLU A 146 16.51 28.67 1.58
CA GLU A 146 17.04 28.57 0.22
C GLU A 146 16.51 27.31 -0.46
N GLU A 147 16.58 26.18 0.22
CA GLU A 147 16.06 24.90 -0.22
C GLU A 147 14.55 24.94 -0.46
N LYS A 148 13.79 25.59 0.43
CA LYS A 148 12.34 25.78 0.28
C LYS A 148 11.98 26.49 -1.02
N LEU A 149 12.74 27.53 -1.38
CA LEU A 149 12.46 28.30 -2.60
C LEU A 149 12.72 27.44 -3.84
N GLU A 150 13.84 26.73 -3.88
CA GLU A 150 14.17 25.84 -5.01
C GLU A 150 13.19 24.67 -5.11
N PHE A 151 12.82 24.07 -3.99
CA PHE A 151 11.78 23.03 -3.93
C PHE A 151 10.47 23.52 -4.55
N VAL A 152 10.00 24.70 -4.16
CA VAL A 152 8.74 25.26 -4.70
C VAL A 152 8.84 25.55 -6.19
N LYS A 153 9.97 26.06 -6.69
CA LYS A 153 10.17 26.30 -8.13
C LYS A 153 10.08 24.99 -8.91
N GLN A 154 10.81 23.97 -8.49
CA GLN A 154 10.80 22.65 -9.12
C GLN A 154 9.39 22.04 -9.11
N LEU A 155 8.71 22.12 -7.97
CA LEU A 155 7.36 21.61 -7.80
C LEU A 155 6.36 22.27 -8.78
N ILE A 156 6.45 23.60 -8.96
CA ILE A 156 5.62 24.33 -9.91
C ILE A 156 5.96 23.96 -11.36
N ASP A 157 7.24 23.88 -11.70
CA ASP A 157 7.71 23.56 -13.05
C ASP A 157 7.31 22.15 -13.48
N GLU A 158 7.44 21.17 -12.59
CA GLU A 158 7.00 19.79 -12.82
C GLU A 158 5.49 19.68 -12.97
N SER A 159 4.73 20.42 -12.15
CA SER A 159 3.27 20.45 -12.25
C SER A 159 2.75 21.03 -13.57
N SER A 160 3.57 21.82 -14.27
CA SER A 160 3.20 22.48 -15.53
C SER A 160 3.53 21.63 -16.77
N LYS A 161 4.18 20.48 -16.62
CA LYS A 161 4.58 19.58 -17.71
C LYS A 161 3.60 18.42 -17.95
N LYS A 162 2.62 18.22 -17.06
CA LYS A 162 1.52 17.26 -17.20
C LYS A 162 0.33 17.90 -17.91
#